data_AF-A0A8B6XV77-F1
#
_entry.id   AF-A0A8B6XV77-F1
#
_cell.length_a   1.000
_cell.length_b   1.000
_cell.length_c   1.000
_cell.angle_alpha   90.00
_cell.angle_beta   90.00
_cell.angle_gamma   90.00
#
_symmetry.space_group_name_H-M   'P 1'
#
loop_
_entity.id
_entity.type
_entity.pdbx_description
1 polymer ?
#
loop_
_entity_poly.entity_id
_entity_poly.type
_entity_poly.pdbx_seq_one_letter_code
_entity_poly.pdbx_strand_id
1 'polypeptide(L)'
;AKGLEPTIGCFTDRYWAICGNGAFEEGEICDCGTESTCVEKCCTPYGANYGTPCTFRNPAYQCSPSKGPCCLNETCTIARQYLQCFDGTECMESLVCDGLHYTCPLPKFKANLTLCDKERSVCINGFCQGSLCLRYGLEGCMCDAPQDKCKVCCQYNGKCTSSYNIDFMPNKTLSRGMPCNYYKGYCNSQAVCEDIDMDGPMRMLYATFFTEEGIKFWFRRYWFVIILASLLILCVLTAFVYYCQSFTPSDNPYIENKKVHKPLTKKRRQAQGPGRYQGGGGKPIPMSSTYA
;
A
#
# COMPACT_ATOMS: atom_id res chain seq x y z
N ALA A 1 -8.91 37.63 -7.27
CA ALA A 1 -9.06 36.38 -8.02
C ALA A 1 -9.10 36.59 -9.54
N LYS A 2 -8.65 35.57 -10.30
CA LYS A 2 -9.05 35.28 -11.68
C LYS A 2 -9.60 33.85 -11.71
N GLY A 3 -10.46 33.53 -12.69
CA GLY A 3 -10.81 32.13 -12.98
C GLY A 3 -9.61 31.37 -13.58
N LEU A 4 -9.59 30.05 -13.44
CA LEU A 4 -8.55 29.18 -13.99
C LEU A 4 -8.59 29.17 -15.54
N GLU A 5 -7.70 29.93 -16.17
CA GLU A 5 -7.47 29.89 -17.62
C GLU A 5 -6.48 28.75 -17.97
N PRO A 6 -6.75 27.90 -18.99
CA PRO A 6 -5.91 26.75 -19.30
C PRO A 6 -4.67 27.10 -20.13
N THR A 7 -3.50 26.67 -19.66
CA THR A 7 -2.20 26.71 -20.37
C THR A 7 -1.74 25.30 -20.78
N ILE A 8 -0.57 25.17 -21.42
CA ILE A 8 -0.05 23.88 -21.91
C ILE A 8 0.25 22.94 -20.72
N GLY A 9 -0.60 21.93 -20.53
CA GLY A 9 -0.52 20.96 -19.43
C GLY A 9 -1.60 21.18 -18.37
N CYS A 10 -1.42 20.60 -17.18
CA CYS A 10 -2.31 20.82 -16.02
C CYS A 10 -1.80 21.92 -15.07
N PHE A 11 -0.63 22.48 -15.34
CA PHE A 11 -0.10 23.63 -14.59
C PHE A 11 -0.63 24.92 -15.19
N THR A 12 -1.08 25.81 -14.30
CA THR A 12 -1.49 27.18 -14.58
C THR A 12 -0.50 28.15 -13.94
N ASP A 13 -0.54 29.42 -14.34
CA ASP A 13 0.26 30.46 -13.68
C ASP A 13 -0.06 30.54 -12.18
N ARG A 14 0.94 30.90 -11.35
CA ARG A 14 0.73 31.01 -9.90
C ARG A 14 -0.15 32.21 -9.57
N TYR A 15 -1.45 31.96 -9.42
CA TYR A 15 -2.35 32.87 -8.73
C TYR A 15 -2.09 32.82 -7.22
N TRP A 16 -2.07 33.98 -6.57
CA TRP A 16 -1.86 34.10 -5.12
C TRP A 16 -3.16 33.97 -4.31
N ALA A 17 -4.33 33.94 -4.96
CA ALA A 17 -5.62 33.62 -4.37
C ALA A 17 -6.60 33.06 -5.41
N ILE A 18 -7.47 32.13 -4.98
CA ILE A 18 -8.49 31.47 -5.79
C ILE A 18 -9.86 31.52 -5.10
N CYS A 19 -10.51 32.69 -5.17
CA CYS A 19 -11.91 32.88 -4.76
C CYS A 19 -12.84 31.73 -5.14
N GLY A 20 -13.48 31.14 -4.13
CA GLY A 20 -14.39 29.99 -4.22
C GLY A 20 -13.79 28.69 -3.69
N ASN A 21 -12.54 28.69 -3.21
CA ASN A 21 -11.91 27.52 -2.57
C ASN A 21 -12.25 27.40 -1.07
N GLY A 22 -12.80 28.45 -0.46
CA GLY A 22 -13.18 28.50 0.96
C GLY A 22 -12.03 28.81 1.93
N ALA A 23 -10.91 29.31 1.42
CA ALA A 23 -9.74 29.70 2.18
C ALA A 23 -9.41 31.19 1.93
N PHE A 24 -9.21 31.94 3.01
CA PHE A 24 -8.80 33.34 2.89
C PHE A 24 -7.34 33.45 2.42
N GLU A 25 -7.12 34.08 1.27
CA GLU A 25 -5.82 34.27 0.62
C GLU A 25 -5.61 35.76 0.25
N GLU A 26 -4.38 36.27 0.30
CA GLU A 26 -4.11 37.65 -0.10
C GLU A 26 -4.79 38.71 0.81
N GLY A 27 -5.39 39.78 0.29
CA GLY A 27 -5.57 40.18 -1.12
C GLY A 27 -6.99 39.93 -1.65
N GLU A 28 -7.70 38.91 -1.15
CA GLU A 28 -9.16 38.86 -1.13
C GLU A 28 -9.67 39.53 0.17
N ILE A 29 -10.99 39.67 0.35
CA ILE A 29 -11.54 40.20 1.61
C ILE A 29 -12.00 39.05 2.51
N CYS A 30 -12.64 38.04 1.94
CA CYS A 30 -13.14 36.83 2.59
C CYS A 30 -13.35 35.75 1.52
N ASP A 31 -13.39 34.46 1.87
CA ASP A 31 -13.86 33.42 0.95
C ASP A 31 -14.65 32.34 1.68
N CYS A 32 -15.95 32.26 1.39
CA CYS A 32 -16.84 31.23 1.92
C CYS A 32 -17.05 30.04 0.97
N GLY A 33 -16.39 30.02 -0.17
CA GLY A 33 -16.59 29.04 -1.23
C GLY A 33 -17.58 29.50 -2.31
N THR A 34 -18.18 28.53 -3.01
CA THR A 34 -19.16 28.77 -4.05
C THR A 34 -20.56 29.00 -3.47
N GLU A 35 -21.53 29.39 -4.31
CA GLU A 35 -22.93 29.55 -3.90
C GLU A 35 -23.53 28.28 -3.24
N SER A 36 -23.01 27.09 -3.57
CA SER A 36 -23.45 25.81 -2.98
C SER A 36 -22.71 25.39 -1.71
N THR A 37 -21.52 25.93 -1.41
CA THR A 37 -20.73 25.59 -0.21
C THR A 37 -20.70 26.70 0.85
N CYS A 38 -21.05 27.93 0.48
CA CYS A 38 -21.05 29.08 1.37
C CYS A 38 -22.20 29.06 2.39
N VAL A 39 -21.89 28.57 3.59
CA VAL A 39 -22.81 28.52 4.74
C VAL A 39 -22.90 29.82 5.54
N GLU A 40 -21.96 30.75 5.37
CA GLU A 40 -21.93 32.00 6.12
C GLU A 40 -22.73 33.13 5.46
N LYS A 41 -23.12 34.12 6.26
CA LYS A 41 -23.92 35.28 5.83
C LYS A 41 -23.07 36.51 5.47
N CYS A 42 -21.78 36.48 5.80
CA CYS A 42 -20.91 37.66 5.77
C CYS A 42 -20.23 37.86 4.40
N CYS A 43 -19.73 36.79 3.78
CA CYS A 43 -19.05 36.84 2.50
C CYS A 43 -19.96 36.55 1.30
N THR A 44 -19.70 37.20 0.17
CA THR A 44 -20.34 36.96 -1.12
C THR A 44 -19.66 35.77 -1.81
N PRO A 45 -20.36 34.65 -2.07
CA PRO A 45 -19.73 33.46 -2.63
C PRO A 45 -19.28 33.63 -4.08
N TYR A 46 -18.36 32.76 -4.50
CA TYR A 46 -18.05 32.60 -5.92
C TYR A 46 -19.26 32.07 -6.70
N GLY A 47 -19.53 32.68 -7.86
CA GLY A 47 -20.68 32.36 -8.70
C GLY A 47 -22.00 33.04 -8.29
N ALA A 48 -22.02 33.84 -7.21
CA ALA A 48 -23.20 34.59 -6.82
C ALA A 48 -23.66 35.57 -7.92
N ASN A 49 -24.96 35.63 -8.17
CA ASN A 49 -25.58 36.58 -9.09
C ASN A 49 -25.73 38.01 -8.50
N TYR A 50 -25.11 38.29 -7.36
CA TYR A 50 -25.18 39.54 -6.62
C TYR A 50 -23.86 39.83 -5.90
N GLY A 51 -23.56 41.12 -5.70
CA GLY A 51 -22.32 41.57 -5.05
C GLY A 51 -21.05 41.29 -5.88
N THR A 52 -19.89 41.47 -5.26
CA THR A 52 -18.60 41.08 -5.83
C THR A 52 -18.11 39.81 -5.12
N PRO A 53 -17.79 38.71 -5.82
CA PRO A 53 -17.28 37.49 -5.20
C PRO A 53 -16.09 37.73 -4.28
N CYS A 54 -16.03 37.00 -3.16
CA CYS A 54 -14.97 37.08 -2.16
C CYS A 54 -14.79 38.48 -1.51
N THR A 55 -15.91 39.20 -1.41
CA THR A 55 -16.07 40.45 -0.66
C THR A 55 -17.28 40.39 0.29
N PHE A 56 -17.32 41.24 1.31
CA PHE A 56 -18.44 41.28 2.24
C PHE A 56 -19.76 41.60 1.53
N ARG A 57 -20.84 40.89 1.87
CA ARG A 57 -22.19 41.16 1.31
C ARG A 57 -22.73 42.54 1.68
N ASN A 58 -22.23 43.12 2.78
CA ASN A 58 -22.59 44.44 3.26
C ASN A 58 -21.31 45.21 3.67
N PRO A 59 -21.09 46.44 3.17
CA PRO A 59 -19.94 47.28 3.55
C PRO A 59 -19.85 47.61 5.05
N ALA A 60 -20.93 47.45 5.83
CA ALA A 60 -20.94 47.65 7.28
C ALA A 60 -20.40 46.45 8.09
N TYR A 61 -20.13 45.31 7.44
CA TYR A 61 -19.56 44.14 8.10
C TYR A 61 -18.07 44.33 8.41
N GLN A 62 -17.65 43.84 9.58
CA GLN A 62 -16.29 44.01 10.09
C GLN A 62 -15.40 42.82 9.76
N CYS A 63 -16.00 41.64 9.61
CA CYS A 63 -15.29 40.38 9.38
C CYS A 63 -16.19 39.36 8.68
N SER A 64 -15.59 38.21 8.36
CA SER A 64 -16.27 37.00 7.88
C SER A 64 -15.65 35.80 8.62
N PRO A 65 -16.45 34.78 9.03
CA PRO A 65 -15.94 33.53 9.61
C PRO A 65 -14.81 32.86 8.81
N SER A 66 -14.82 32.96 7.47
CA SER A 66 -13.70 32.50 6.62
C SER A 66 -12.33 33.08 6.97
N LYS A 67 -12.27 34.28 7.57
CA LYS A 67 -11.02 34.92 8.01
C LYS A 67 -10.54 34.44 9.39
N GLY A 68 -11.41 33.84 10.19
CA GLY A 68 -11.08 33.41 11.53
C GLY A 68 -12.28 33.14 12.46
N PRO A 69 -12.08 32.29 13.48
CA PRO A 69 -13.14 31.80 14.37
C PRO A 69 -13.71 32.86 15.32
N CYS A 70 -13.07 34.03 15.46
CA CYS A 70 -13.57 35.14 16.27
C CYS A 70 -14.47 36.11 15.50
N CYS A 71 -14.98 35.72 14.32
CA CYS A 71 -16.06 36.43 13.65
C CYS A 71 -17.42 35.75 13.88
N LEU A 72 -18.42 36.52 14.32
CA LEU A 72 -19.78 36.02 14.53
C LEU A 72 -20.54 35.93 13.19
N ASN A 73 -20.93 34.73 12.77
CA ASN A 73 -21.66 34.51 11.50
C ASN A 73 -22.99 35.29 11.39
N GLU A 74 -23.70 35.49 12.51
CA GLU A 74 -25.02 36.13 12.51
C GLU A 74 -24.97 37.66 12.39
N THR A 75 -23.92 38.30 12.89
CA THR A 75 -23.78 39.76 12.91
C THR A 75 -22.65 40.29 12.05
N CYS A 76 -21.73 39.42 11.60
CA CYS A 76 -20.51 39.77 10.86
C CYS A 76 -19.63 40.80 11.58
N THR A 77 -19.63 40.70 12.91
CA THR A 77 -18.82 41.51 13.83
C THR A 77 -17.85 40.63 14.59
N ILE A 78 -16.80 41.24 15.11
CA ILE A 78 -15.84 40.56 15.99
C ILE A 78 -16.58 40.07 17.24
N ALA A 79 -16.30 38.83 17.63
CA ALA A 79 -16.85 38.21 18.81
C ALA A 79 -16.36 38.92 20.07
N ARG A 80 -17.26 39.13 21.03
CA ARG A 80 -16.89 39.67 22.34
C ARG A 80 -15.92 38.72 23.05
N GLN A 81 -15.17 39.26 24.01
CA GLN A 81 -14.42 38.46 24.97
C GLN A 81 -15.23 37.28 25.50
N TYR A 82 -14.55 36.16 25.78
CA TYR A 82 -15.08 34.87 26.25
C TYR A 82 -15.69 33.91 25.20
N LEU A 83 -15.79 34.26 23.91
CA LEU A 83 -16.04 33.22 22.89
C LEU A 83 -14.80 32.32 22.78
N GLN A 84 -14.92 31.02 23.05
CA GLN A 84 -13.83 30.06 22.88
C GLN A 84 -13.58 29.83 21.39
N CYS A 85 -12.39 30.18 20.91
CA CYS A 85 -11.98 30.03 19.50
C CYS A 85 -11.02 28.87 19.27
N PHE A 86 -10.50 28.27 20.35
CA PHE A 86 -9.69 27.06 20.32
C PHE A 86 -9.87 26.30 21.63
N ASP A 87 -10.20 25.02 21.55
CA ASP A 87 -10.44 24.16 22.73
C ASP A 87 -9.15 23.81 23.49
N GLY A 88 -7.98 24.11 22.92
CA GLY A 88 -6.68 23.69 23.43
C GLY A 88 -6.30 22.30 22.94
N THR A 89 -5.15 21.81 23.41
CA THR A 89 -4.73 20.41 23.22
C THR A 89 -4.20 19.87 24.55
N GLU A 90 -3.71 18.63 24.59
CA GLU A 90 -2.98 18.14 25.78
C GLU A 90 -1.78 19.02 26.13
N CYS A 91 -1.17 19.71 25.13
CA CYS A 91 0.04 20.54 25.27
C CYS A 91 -0.14 22.05 25.03
N MET A 92 -1.33 22.51 24.67
CA MET A 92 -1.66 23.94 24.51
C MET A 92 -2.88 24.30 25.37
N GLU A 93 -2.93 25.54 25.86
CA GLU A 93 -4.10 26.08 26.57
C GLU A 93 -5.26 26.33 25.60
N SER A 94 -6.49 26.35 26.12
CA SER A 94 -7.64 26.85 25.37
C SER A 94 -7.54 28.37 25.19
N LEU A 95 -8.13 28.88 24.11
CA LEU A 95 -8.06 30.30 23.75
C LEU A 95 -9.46 30.86 23.56
N VAL A 96 -9.66 32.07 24.07
CA VAL A 96 -10.86 32.87 23.87
C VAL A 96 -10.53 34.09 23.02
N CYS A 97 -11.51 34.58 22.27
CA CYS A 97 -11.41 35.81 21.50
C CYS A 97 -11.09 36.99 22.43
N ASP A 98 -10.25 37.91 21.94
CA ASP A 98 -9.82 39.10 22.69
C ASP A 98 -10.81 40.27 22.61
N GLY A 99 -11.79 40.19 21.71
CA GLY A 99 -12.75 41.27 21.43
C GLY A 99 -12.22 42.35 20.47
N LEU A 100 -11.01 42.19 19.93
CA LEU A 100 -10.31 43.16 19.09
C LEU A 100 -9.99 42.62 17.69
N HIS A 101 -9.84 41.29 17.53
CA HIS A 101 -9.50 40.65 16.27
C HIS A 101 -10.47 39.51 15.91
N TYR A 102 -10.66 39.27 14.60
CA TYR A 102 -11.43 38.13 14.09
C TYR A 102 -10.62 36.81 14.06
N THR A 103 -9.30 36.88 14.22
CA THR A 103 -8.42 35.73 14.43
C THR A 103 -8.45 35.28 15.88
N CYS A 104 -8.22 33.99 16.13
CA CYS A 104 -7.96 33.52 17.49
C CYS A 104 -6.58 34.06 17.94
N PRO A 105 -6.40 34.46 19.22
CA PRO A 105 -5.11 34.93 19.72
C PRO A 105 -3.98 33.89 19.58
N LEU A 106 -2.73 34.33 19.77
CA LEU A 106 -1.56 33.43 19.70
C LEU A 106 -1.67 32.29 20.74
N PRO A 107 -1.42 31.02 20.36
CA PRO A 107 -1.46 29.89 21.28
C PRO A 107 -0.48 30.02 22.44
N LYS A 108 -0.94 29.63 23.63
CA LYS A 108 -0.10 29.48 24.82
C LYS A 108 0.23 28.01 25.03
N PHE A 109 1.51 27.71 25.15
CA PHE A 109 1.99 26.36 25.40
C PHE A 109 1.94 26.04 26.88
N LYS A 110 1.49 24.83 27.22
CA LYS A 110 1.62 24.28 28.57
C LYS A 110 3.11 24.02 28.86
N ALA A 111 3.45 23.93 30.15
CA ALA A 111 4.82 23.70 30.59
C ALA A 111 5.44 22.45 29.93
N ASN A 112 6.72 22.56 29.56
CA ASN A 112 7.49 21.42 29.08
C ASN A 112 7.48 20.28 30.12
N LEU A 113 7.58 19.03 29.66
CA LEU A 113 7.46 17.80 30.47
C LEU A 113 6.05 17.50 31.02
N THR A 114 5.03 18.31 30.71
CA THR A 114 3.60 17.94 30.92
C THR A 114 3.28 16.63 30.20
N LEU A 115 2.57 15.70 30.86
CA LEU A 115 2.22 14.40 30.29
C LEU A 115 1.18 14.54 29.16
N CYS A 116 1.35 13.75 28.10
CA CYS A 116 0.44 13.67 26.96
C CYS A 116 0.45 12.27 26.31
N ASP A 117 -0.43 12.05 25.32
CA ASP A 117 -0.74 10.75 24.70
C ASP A 117 -1.01 9.67 25.76
N LYS A 118 -2.00 9.94 26.63
CA LYS A 118 -2.36 9.06 27.76
C LYS A 118 -1.13 8.70 28.62
N GLU A 119 -0.29 9.72 28.83
CA GLU A 119 0.95 9.68 29.60
C GLU A 119 2.06 8.76 29.02
N ARG A 120 2.09 8.56 27.69
CA ARG A 120 3.19 7.88 26.99
C ARG A 120 4.32 8.82 26.57
N SER A 121 4.00 10.10 26.47
CA SER A 121 4.85 11.14 25.92
C SER A 121 4.75 12.40 26.79
N VAL A 122 5.56 13.40 26.47
CA VAL A 122 5.49 14.73 27.10
C VAL A 122 5.48 15.87 26.10
N CYS A 123 4.89 16.97 26.55
CA CYS A 123 4.87 18.25 25.86
C CYS A 123 6.27 18.85 25.80
N ILE A 124 6.68 19.24 24.59
CA ILE A 124 7.90 20.02 24.32
C ILE A 124 7.50 21.14 23.35
N ASN A 125 7.60 22.38 23.81
CA ASN A 125 7.26 23.61 23.08
C ASN A 125 5.84 23.57 22.47
N GLY A 126 4.86 23.12 23.25
CA GLY A 126 3.45 23.03 22.81
C GLY A 126 3.07 21.77 22.03
N PHE A 127 4.03 20.90 21.67
CA PHE A 127 3.78 19.68 20.90
C PHE A 127 3.97 18.42 21.75
N CYS A 128 3.08 17.43 21.58
CA CYS A 128 3.19 16.12 22.23
C CYS A 128 4.19 15.23 21.48
N GLN A 129 5.48 15.42 21.72
CA GLN A 129 6.57 14.77 20.96
C GLN A 129 7.76 14.28 21.81
N GLY A 130 7.88 14.75 23.06
CA GLY A 130 8.97 14.31 23.93
C GLY A 130 8.72 12.89 24.43
N SER A 131 9.77 12.08 24.55
CA SER A 131 9.67 10.79 25.22
C SER A 131 9.36 10.98 26.71
N LEU A 132 8.53 10.10 27.28
CA LEU A 132 8.26 10.07 28.73
C LEU A 132 9.53 10.00 29.58
N CYS A 133 10.59 9.38 29.07
CA CYS A 133 11.92 9.32 29.69
C CYS A 133 12.42 10.70 30.18
N LEU A 134 12.16 11.76 29.41
CA LEU A 134 12.61 13.13 29.72
C LEU A 134 12.04 13.65 31.05
N ARG A 135 10.82 13.22 31.43
CA ARG A 135 10.19 13.58 32.71
C ARG A 135 10.91 12.99 33.92
N TYR A 136 11.69 11.92 33.70
CA TYR A 136 12.50 11.23 34.71
C TYR A 136 14.00 11.52 34.57
N GLY A 137 14.39 12.52 33.76
CA GLY A 137 15.79 12.87 33.53
C GLY A 137 16.57 11.87 32.67
N LEU A 138 15.87 11.01 31.93
CA LEU A 138 16.47 10.04 31.00
C LEU A 138 16.24 10.43 29.55
N GLU A 139 17.14 10.02 28.65
CA GLU A 139 16.93 10.14 27.21
C GLU A 139 16.05 9.00 26.67
N GLY A 140 15.26 9.27 25.64
CA GLY A 140 14.46 8.24 24.93
C GLY A 140 15.30 7.46 23.92
N CYS A 141 15.04 6.16 23.80
CA CYS A 141 15.73 5.28 22.84
C CYS A 141 14.74 4.26 22.26
N MET A 142 15.20 3.43 21.30
CA MET A 142 14.41 2.32 20.76
C MET A 142 15.03 0.98 21.20
N CYS A 143 14.24 0.11 21.85
CA CYS A 143 14.72 -1.20 22.26
C CYS A 143 14.92 -2.14 21.05
N ASP A 144 16.01 -2.91 21.04
CA ASP A 144 16.28 -3.89 19.97
C ASP A 144 15.44 -5.18 20.11
N ALA A 145 15.10 -5.56 21.35
CA ALA A 145 14.39 -6.80 21.65
C ALA A 145 12.97 -6.80 21.05
N PRO A 146 12.56 -7.81 20.25
CA PRO A 146 11.31 -7.78 19.48
C PRO A 146 10.05 -7.46 20.30
N GLN A 147 9.95 -8.01 21.51
CA GLN A 147 8.83 -7.79 22.43
C GLN A 147 8.83 -6.41 23.12
N ASP A 148 9.91 -5.64 22.98
CA ASP A 148 10.09 -4.32 23.58
C ASP A 148 10.17 -3.19 22.53
N LYS A 149 10.27 -3.50 21.23
CA LYS A 149 10.34 -2.52 20.12
C LYS A 149 9.20 -1.48 20.10
N CYS A 150 8.05 -1.82 20.70
CA CYS A 150 6.88 -0.95 20.81
C CYS A 150 6.57 -0.51 22.24
N LYS A 151 7.51 -0.67 23.18
CA LYS A 151 7.41 -0.10 24.52
C LYS A 151 8.14 1.24 24.59
N VAL A 152 7.80 2.06 25.57
CA VAL A 152 8.62 3.23 25.89
C VAL A 152 9.97 2.72 26.40
N CYS A 153 11.06 3.10 25.74
CA CYS A 153 12.41 2.71 26.14
C CYS A 153 13.27 3.95 26.43
N CYS A 154 14.07 3.85 27.49
CA CYS A 154 14.91 4.92 28.01
C CYS A 154 16.36 4.48 28.15
N GLN A 155 17.29 5.42 27.97
CA GLN A 155 18.70 5.17 28.20
C GLN A 155 18.98 5.13 29.71
N TYR A 156 19.13 3.92 30.26
CA TYR A 156 19.28 3.67 31.70
C TYR A 156 20.53 2.83 31.97
N ASN A 157 21.39 3.28 32.89
CA ASN A 157 22.69 2.66 33.19
C ASN A 157 23.55 2.35 31.95
N GLY A 158 23.53 3.25 30.96
CA GLY A 158 24.26 3.10 29.70
C GLY A 158 23.63 2.17 28.66
N LYS A 159 22.45 1.60 28.93
CA LYS A 159 21.74 0.67 28.05
C LYS A 159 20.32 1.14 27.75
N CYS A 160 19.89 1.02 26.49
CA CYS A 160 18.49 1.22 26.13
C CYS A 160 17.63 0.13 26.79
N THR A 161 16.73 0.56 27.68
CA THR A 161 15.99 -0.32 28.57
C THR A 161 14.51 0.06 28.53
N SER A 162 13.64 -0.94 28.36
CA SER A 162 12.18 -0.76 28.38
C SER A 162 11.72 -0.23 29.73
N SER A 163 10.75 0.69 29.74
CA SER A 163 10.17 1.25 30.96
C SER A 163 9.60 0.18 31.90
N TYR A 164 9.24 -0.98 31.35
CA TYR A 164 8.80 -2.17 32.10
C TYR A 164 9.89 -2.79 32.99
N ASN A 165 11.15 -2.44 32.78
CA ASN A 165 12.33 -2.91 33.51
C ASN A 165 13.04 -1.76 34.26
N ILE A 166 12.34 -0.65 34.54
CA ILE A 166 12.85 0.52 35.26
C ILE A 166 11.86 0.84 36.39
N ASP A 167 12.20 0.45 37.63
CA ASP A 167 11.25 0.38 38.76
C ASP A 167 10.50 1.69 39.10
N PHE A 168 11.11 2.85 38.82
CA PHE A 168 10.50 4.17 39.08
C PHE A 168 9.68 4.73 37.90
N MET A 169 9.63 4.04 36.77
CA MET A 169 8.85 4.44 35.60
C MET A 169 7.56 3.63 35.47
N PRO A 170 6.47 4.22 34.93
CA PRO A 170 5.27 3.47 34.63
C PRO A 170 5.48 2.59 33.39
N ASN A 171 4.90 1.39 33.44
CA ASN A 171 4.86 0.45 32.32
C ASN A 171 4.01 1.04 31.18
N LYS A 172 4.66 1.61 30.15
CA LYS A 172 3.99 2.30 29.04
C LYS A 172 4.41 1.70 27.70
N THR A 173 3.40 1.50 26.86
CA THR A 173 3.52 0.96 25.51
C THR A 173 3.16 2.05 24.52
N LEU A 174 3.93 2.17 23.44
CA LEU A 174 3.74 3.19 22.40
C LEU A 174 2.35 3.07 21.76
N SER A 175 1.83 4.19 21.28
CA SER A 175 0.56 4.23 20.55
C SER A 175 0.66 3.56 19.18
N ARG A 176 -0.47 3.11 18.64
CA ARG A 176 -0.55 2.56 17.27
C ARG A 176 -0.06 3.60 16.26
N GLY A 177 0.75 3.17 15.31
CA GLY A 177 1.35 4.04 14.28
C GLY A 177 2.61 4.76 14.73
N MET A 178 3.06 4.61 15.99
CA MET A 178 4.36 5.12 16.40
C MET A 178 5.50 4.37 15.69
N PRO A 179 6.56 5.05 15.26
CA PRO A 179 7.70 4.42 14.60
C PRO A 179 8.48 3.53 15.58
N CYS A 180 8.93 2.39 15.10
CA CYS A 180 9.76 1.43 15.82
C CYS A 180 10.91 0.93 14.93
N ASN A 181 11.80 0.10 15.49
CA ASN A 181 12.93 -0.50 14.77
C ASN A 181 13.81 0.52 14.01
N TYR A 182 14.16 1.64 14.66
CA TYR A 182 14.91 2.75 14.06
C TYR A 182 14.23 3.33 12.80
N TYR A 183 12.93 3.63 12.93
CA TYR A 183 12.05 4.16 11.86
C TYR A 183 11.86 3.22 10.66
N LYS A 184 12.16 1.93 10.80
CA LYS A 184 11.92 0.90 9.78
C LYS A 184 10.59 0.16 9.95
N GLY A 185 9.85 0.43 11.02
CA GLY A 185 8.56 -0.19 11.30
C GLY A 185 7.59 0.73 12.01
N TYR A 186 6.34 0.29 12.14
CA TYR A 186 5.31 0.93 12.95
C TYR A 186 4.68 -0.03 13.96
N CYS A 187 4.27 0.49 15.11
CA CYS A 187 3.57 -0.30 16.12
C CYS A 187 2.11 -0.53 15.77
N ASN A 188 1.68 -1.78 15.74
CA ASN A 188 0.28 -2.15 15.53
C ASN A 188 -0.56 -2.05 16.83
N SER A 189 -1.85 -2.36 16.77
CA SER A 189 -2.76 -2.32 17.93
C SER A 189 -2.45 -3.35 19.03
N GLN A 190 -1.64 -4.37 18.73
CA GLN A 190 -1.17 -5.39 19.67
C GLN A 190 0.22 -5.08 20.23
N ALA A 191 0.77 -3.89 19.92
CA ALA A 191 2.13 -3.49 20.26
C ALA A 191 3.23 -4.42 19.72
N VAL A 192 3.00 -4.99 18.54
CA VAL A 192 4.02 -5.63 17.73
C VAL A 192 4.56 -4.60 16.75
N CYS A 193 5.88 -4.58 16.56
CA CYS A 193 6.53 -3.75 15.55
C CYS A 193 6.44 -4.43 14.19
N GLU A 194 5.69 -3.84 13.26
CA GLU A 194 5.56 -4.30 11.88
C GLU A 194 6.57 -3.52 11.03
N ASP A 195 7.56 -4.24 10.49
CA ASP A 195 8.58 -3.64 9.61
C ASP A 195 7.96 -3.28 8.24
N ILE A 196 8.38 -2.14 7.70
CA ILE A 196 7.92 -1.59 6.43
C ILE A 196 8.80 -2.17 5.32
N ASP A 197 8.26 -3.12 4.55
CA ASP A 197 8.88 -3.51 3.29
C ASP A 197 8.45 -2.56 2.18
N MET A 198 9.38 -1.70 1.75
CA MET A 198 9.19 -0.79 0.62
C MET A 198 9.47 -1.47 -0.72
N ASP A 199 10.02 -2.68 -0.71
CA ASP A 199 10.33 -3.45 -1.90
C ASP A 199 9.14 -4.29 -2.32
N GLY A 200 8.46 -3.86 -3.39
CA GLY A 200 7.37 -4.63 -3.96
C GLY A 200 7.80 -6.06 -4.35
N PRO A 201 6.87 -7.03 -4.44
CA PRO A 201 7.19 -8.44 -4.67
C PRO A 201 7.99 -8.69 -5.96
N MET A 202 7.85 -7.81 -6.96
CA MET A 202 8.66 -7.82 -8.18
C MET A 202 10.16 -7.60 -7.91
N ARG A 203 10.54 -6.76 -6.94
CA ARG A 203 11.93 -6.52 -6.57
C ARG A 203 12.51 -7.70 -5.76
N MET A 204 11.70 -8.33 -4.91
CA MET A 204 12.08 -9.58 -4.23
C MET A 204 12.29 -10.73 -5.22
N LEU A 205 11.41 -10.88 -6.22
CA LEU A 205 11.58 -11.85 -7.31
C LEU A 205 12.83 -11.53 -8.16
N TYR A 206 13.06 -10.25 -8.50
CA TYR A 206 14.26 -9.81 -9.20
C TYR A 206 15.53 -10.13 -8.41
N ALA A 207 15.56 -9.82 -7.11
CA ALA A 207 16.66 -10.15 -6.22
C ALA A 207 16.93 -11.66 -6.16
N THR A 208 15.87 -12.48 -6.08
CA THR A 208 15.98 -13.94 -5.94
C THR A 208 16.44 -14.64 -7.22
N PHE A 209 15.97 -14.21 -8.39
CA PHE A 209 16.20 -14.93 -9.65
C PHE A 209 17.17 -14.26 -10.63
N PHE A 210 17.41 -12.95 -10.52
CA PHE A 210 18.14 -12.16 -11.51
C PHE A 210 19.40 -11.47 -10.95
N THR A 211 19.75 -11.68 -9.68
CA THR A 211 21.05 -11.25 -9.12
C THR A 211 22.01 -12.43 -9.01
N GLU A 212 23.32 -12.17 -9.08
CA GLU A 212 24.33 -13.22 -8.91
C GLU A 212 24.18 -13.98 -7.58
N GLU A 213 23.84 -13.29 -6.49
CA GLU A 213 23.70 -13.90 -5.17
C GLU A 213 22.47 -14.80 -5.09
N GLY A 214 21.32 -14.34 -5.59
CA GLY A 214 20.09 -15.12 -5.68
C GLY A 214 20.26 -16.38 -6.55
N ILE A 215 20.89 -16.23 -7.72
CA ILE A 215 21.20 -17.35 -8.62
C ILE A 215 22.12 -18.38 -7.92
N LYS A 216 23.23 -17.94 -7.32
CA LYS A 216 24.16 -18.84 -6.61
C LYS A 216 23.48 -19.59 -5.45
N PHE A 217 22.60 -18.92 -4.70
CA PHE A 217 21.81 -19.54 -3.64
C PHE A 217 20.82 -20.58 -4.20
N TRP A 218 20.08 -20.23 -5.24
CA TRP A 218 19.07 -21.10 -5.86
C TRP A 218 19.68 -22.38 -6.42
N PHE A 219 20.77 -22.28 -7.19
CA PHE A 219 21.51 -23.44 -7.71
C PHE A 219 22.03 -24.33 -6.59
N ARG A 220 22.60 -23.77 -5.50
CA ARG A 220 23.05 -24.55 -4.34
C ARG A 220 21.91 -25.27 -3.64
N ARG A 221 20.72 -24.67 -3.58
CA ARG A 221 19.55 -25.24 -2.89
C ARG A 221 18.82 -26.31 -3.72
N TYR A 222 18.77 -26.16 -5.04
CA TYR A 222 17.92 -26.96 -5.95
C TYR A 222 18.67 -27.71 -7.05
N TRP A 223 20.00 -27.90 -6.95
CA TRP A 223 20.82 -28.63 -7.93
C TRP A 223 20.25 -29.98 -8.37
N PHE A 224 19.64 -30.74 -7.46
CA PHE A 224 19.02 -32.04 -7.73
C PHE A 224 17.83 -31.96 -8.70
N VAL A 225 17.11 -30.83 -8.74
CA VAL A 225 15.97 -30.61 -9.65
C VAL A 225 16.45 -30.60 -11.10
N ILE A 226 17.59 -29.96 -11.37
CA ILE A 226 18.21 -29.89 -12.70
C ILE A 226 18.64 -31.29 -13.16
N ILE A 227 19.24 -32.08 -12.27
CA ILE A 227 19.65 -33.46 -12.57
C ILE A 227 18.42 -34.32 -12.88
N LEU A 228 17.39 -34.31 -12.03
CA LEU A 228 16.16 -35.08 -12.26
C LEU A 228 15.46 -34.68 -13.55
N ALA A 229 15.39 -33.38 -13.87
CA ALA A 229 14.84 -32.90 -15.14
C ALA A 229 15.66 -33.38 -16.35
N SER A 230 16.99 -33.35 -16.28
CA SER A 230 17.86 -33.84 -17.36
C SER A 230 17.72 -35.36 -17.59
N LEU A 231 17.63 -36.15 -16.51
CA LEU A 231 17.38 -37.59 -16.59
C LEU A 231 15.99 -37.90 -17.18
N LEU A 232 14.95 -37.17 -16.76
CA LEU A 232 13.61 -37.29 -17.33
C LEU A 232 13.62 -37.04 -18.85
N ILE A 233 14.26 -35.96 -19.30
CA ILE A 233 14.37 -35.62 -20.72
C ILE A 233 15.11 -36.73 -21.50
N LEU A 234 16.21 -37.25 -20.96
CA LEU A 234 16.93 -38.37 -21.58
C LEU A 234 16.07 -39.64 -21.66
N CYS A 235 15.32 -39.99 -20.61
CA CYS A 235 14.38 -41.11 -20.63
C CYS A 235 13.25 -40.94 -21.64
N VAL A 236 12.72 -39.71 -21.80
CA VAL A 236 11.70 -39.40 -22.82
C VAL A 236 12.30 -39.52 -24.23
N LEU A 237 13.51 -39.02 -24.46
CA LEU A 237 14.19 -39.13 -25.75
C LEU A 237 14.54 -40.57 -26.12
N THR A 238 15.03 -41.39 -25.18
CA THR A 238 15.30 -42.81 -25.45
C THR A 238 14.03 -43.61 -25.69
N ALA A 239 12.96 -43.35 -24.93
CA ALA A 239 11.64 -43.95 -25.16
C ALA A 239 11.07 -43.55 -26.54
N PHE A 240 11.23 -42.29 -26.94
CA PHE A 240 10.81 -41.80 -28.26
C PHE A 240 11.59 -42.47 -29.40
N VAL A 241 12.92 -42.57 -29.29
CA VAL A 241 13.76 -43.26 -30.30
C VAL A 241 13.39 -44.74 -30.39
N TYR A 242 13.19 -45.43 -29.26
CA TYR A 242 12.77 -46.83 -29.23
C TYR A 242 11.38 -47.03 -29.85
N TYR A 243 10.44 -46.12 -29.58
CA TYR A 243 9.12 -46.12 -30.21
C TYR A 243 9.24 -45.95 -31.73
N CYS A 244 9.99 -44.96 -32.21
CA CYS A 244 10.23 -44.74 -33.64
C CYS A 244 10.88 -45.94 -34.33
N GLN A 245 11.86 -46.61 -33.70
CA GLN A 245 12.50 -47.81 -34.24
C GLN A 245 11.52 -48.95 -34.52
N SER A 246 10.40 -49.04 -33.80
CA SER A 246 9.37 -50.06 -34.03
C SER A 246 8.47 -49.78 -35.24
N PHE A 247 8.46 -48.54 -35.76
CA PHE A 247 7.67 -48.13 -36.92
C PHE A 247 8.52 -47.86 -38.18
N THR A 248 9.84 -47.77 -38.08
CA THR A 248 10.77 -47.62 -39.21
C THR A 248 11.45 -48.95 -39.56
N PRO A 249 11.15 -49.59 -40.71
CA PRO A 249 11.96 -50.72 -41.18
C PRO A 249 13.40 -50.27 -41.49
N SER A 250 14.38 -51.13 -41.23
CA SER A 250 15.81 -50.80 -41.36
C SER A 250 16.36 -51.07 -42.76
N ASP A 251 16.67 -50.02 -43.52
CA ASP A 251 17.40 -50.11 -44.80
C ASP A 251 18.91 -50.34 -44.57
N ASN A 252 19.28 -51.49 -44.00
CA ASN A 252 20.68 -51.88 -43.82
C ASN A 252 21.12 -52.91 -44.88
N PRO A 253 21.85 -52.49 -45.94
CA PRO A 253 22.16 -53.35 -47.10
C PRO A 253 23.18 -54.47 -46.81
N TYR A 254 23.74 -54.58 -45.61
CA TYR A 254 24.77 -55.58 -45.30
C TYR A 254 24.24 -57.00 -45.02
N ILE A 255 22.92 -57.19 -44.91
CA ILE A 255 22.31 -58.45 -44.42
C ILE A 255 21.92 -59.42 -45.56
N GLU A 256 21.70 -58.94 -46.79
CA GLU A 256 21.19 -59.80 -47.88
C GLU A 256 22.22 -60.79 -48.46
N ASN A 257 23.51 -60.45 -48.46
CA ASN A 257 24.56 -61.20 -49.18
C ASN A 257 24.96 -62.58 -48.59
N LYS A 258 24.17 -63.16 -47.68
CA LYS A 258 24.52 -64.42 -46.96
C LYS A 258 23.64 -65.64 -47.26
N LYS A 259 22.76 -65.61 -48.27
CA LYS A 259 21.78 -66.69 -48.53
C LYS A 259 21.75 -67.23 -49.97
N VAL A 260 22.69 -68.10 -50.35
CA VAL A 260 22.51 -69.04 -51.48
C VAL A 260 23.20 -70.40 -51.22
N HIS A 261 22.58 -71.49 -51.70
CA HIS A 261 23.02 -72.91 -51.72
C HIS A 261 22.78 -73.69 -50.40
N LYS A 262 22.24 -74.93 -50.36
CA LYS A 262 21.92 -75.96 -51.41
C LYS A 262 20.77 -76.92 -50.89
N PRO A 263 20.34 -78.05 -51.53
CA PRO A 263 18.90 -78.23 -51.83
C PRO A 263 18.17 -79.57 -51.47
N LEU A 264 16.83 -79.52 -51.54
CA LEU A 264 15.83 -80.53 -52.03
C LEU A 264 15.80 -82.02 -51.59
N THR A 265 14.67 -82.43 -50.97
CA THR A 265 13.91 -83.71 -51.16
C THR A 265 12.44 -83.53 -50.66
N LYS A 266 11.36 -83.52 -51.50
CA LYS A 266 10.49 -84.63 -52.03
C LYS A 266 9.94 -85.60 -50.94
N LYS A 267 8.63 -85.93 -50.77
CA LYS A 267 7.41 -86.11 -51.61
C LYS A 267 6.10 -85.82 -50.79
N ARG A 268 4.95 -85.29 -51.30
CA ARG A 268 3.82 -85.90 -52.09
C ARG A 268 2.91 -86.83 -51.20
N ARG A 269 1.54 -86.80 -51.12
CA ARG A 269 0.43 -86.24 -51.96
C ARG A 269 -0.99 -86.29 -51.28
N GLN A 270 -1.94 -85.39 -51.67
CA GLN A 270 -3.43 -85.58 -51.83
C GLN A 270 -4.34 -85.90 -50.60
N ALA A 271 -5.67 -85.59 -50.53
CA ALA A 271 -6.67 -84.97 -51.46
C ALA A 271 -7.96 -84.40 -50.73
N GLN A 272 -8.79 -83.61 -51.46
CA GLN A 272 -10.26 -83.32 -51.29
C GLN A 272 -10.73 -82.66 -49.94
N GLY A 273 -11.78 -81.83 -49.79
CA GLY A 273 -12.98 -81.44 -50.58
C GLY A 273 -13.73 -80.23 -49.90
N PRO A 274 -14.96 -79.82 -50.31
CA PRO A 274 -15.26 -78.36 -50.44
C PRO A 274 -16.56 -77.76 -49.80
N GLY A 275 -16.68 -76.40 -49.83
CA GLY A 275 -17.95 -75.61 -49.84
C GLY A 275 -18.01 -74.41 -48.85
N ARG A 276 -18.93 -73.42 -48.93
CA ARG A 276 -19.67 -72.75 -50.04
C ARG A 276 -20.42 -71.46 -49.52
N TYR A 277 -20.27 -70.31 -50.21
CA TYR A 277 -21.22 -69.16 -50.38
C TYR A 277 -21.66 -68.16 -49.26
N GLN A 278 -21.57 -66.85 -49.63
CA GLN A 278 -22.54 -65.70 -49.53
C GLN A 278 -23.14 -65.23 -48.18
N GLY A 279 -23.55 -63.96 -47.98
CA GLY A 279 -23.42 -62.71 -48.78
C GLY A 279 -24.43 -61.59 -48.39
N GLY A 280 -24.07 -60.30 -48.56
CA GLY A 280 -24.94 -59.09 -48.36
C GLY A 280 -25.06 -58.58 -46.91
N GLY A 281 -25.34 -57.30 -46.59
CA GLY A 281 -25.45 -56.07 -47.40
C GLY A 281 -26.47 -55.05 -46.80
N GLY A 282 -26.06 -53.82 -46.45
CA GLY A 282 -27.02 -52.74 -46.10
C GLY A 282 -26.59 -51.68 -45.05
N LYS A 283 -26.66 -50.39 -45.43
CA LYS A 283 -26.94 -49.17 -44.62
C LYS A 283 -28.39 -48.71 -44.97
N PRO A 284 -29.13 -47.74 -44.34
CA PRO A 284 -28.65 -46.46 -43.74
C PRO A 284 -29.43 -45.75 -42.57
N ILE A 285 -28.69 -45.00 -41.71
CA ILE A 285 -29.00 -43.64 -41.11
C ILE A 285 -30.27 -43.56 -40.14
N PRO A 286 -30.78 -42.40 -39.62
CA PRO A 286 -30.67 -41.97 -38.20
C PRO A 286 -31.97 -41.61 -37.43
N MET A 287 -31.85 -41.23 -36.13
CA MET A 287 -32.49 -40.08 -35.45
C MET A 287 -31.87 -39.89 -34.03
N SER A 288 -31.59 -38.67 -33.54
CA SER A 288 -32.43 -37.75 -32.71
C SER A 288 -32.93 -38.41 -31.40
N SER A 289 -33.02 -37.79 -30.21
CA SER A 289 -33.27 -36.40 -29.76
C SER A 289 -32.91 -36.29 -28.25
N THR A 290 -32.16 -35.30 -27.75
CA THR A 290 -32.60 -34.04 -27.07
C THR A 290 -33.15 -34.17 -25.62
N TYR A 291 -32.94 -33.11 -24.82
CA TYR A 291 -33.40 -32.82 -23.45
C TYR A 291 -32.60 -33.47 -22.29
N ALA A 292 -32.33 -32.77 -21.18
CA ALA A 292 -32.71 -31.41 -20.75
C ALA A 292 -31.52 -30.65 -20.12
#